data_AF-A0A1F6P1P5-F1
#
_entry.id   AF-A0A1F6P1P5-F1
#
_cell.length_a   1.000
_cell.length_b   1.000
_cell.length_c   1.000
_cell.angle_alpha   90.00
_cell.angle_beta   90.00
_cell.angle_gamma   90.00
#
_symmetry.space_group_name_H-M   'P 1'
#
loop_
_entity.id
_entity.type
_entity.pdbx_description
1 polymer ?
#
loop_
_entity_poly.entity_id
_entity_poly.type
_entity_poly.pdbx_seq_one_letter_code
_entity_poly.pdbx_strand_id
1 'polypeptide(L)'
;MKKLIFFILTAGLFVFGFLVLRGPGDTWACKNGEWIKFGDLNKTAPEKTCGIVDTVKGNVLTYTEDFRVNCRLLNTKRYGGKNLDEVPPELLFMQDVIVVELNDNRLSSLPKEFFALEKMRELYLDHNEFVELPAGLGDLSNLEVLDASHNRLKTIPKEIGKLTKLRKLDLSRNNLKELPEEFYSLKDSLKKLDIVGNDFDVDILVALQEKMPNTSINF
;
A
#
# COMPACT_ATOMS: atom_id res chain seq x y z
N MET A 1 -4.81 -29.61 -24.94
CA MET A 1 -5.63 -28.99 -23.88
C MET A 1 -4.70 -28.45 -22.80
N LYS A 2 -4.51 -27.13 -22.73
CA LYS A 2 -3.65 -26.48 -21.72
C LYS A 2 -4.46 -26.35 -20.43
N LYS A 3 -4.23 -27.24 -19.46
CA LYS A 3 -4.78 -27.07 -18.10
C LYS A 3 -3.86 -26.15 -17.32
N LEU A 4 -4.36 -24.98 -16.95
CA LEU A 4 -3.77 -24.11 -15.95
C LEU A 4 -3.96 -24.81 -14.58
N ILE A 5 -2.87 -25.11 -13.88
CA ILE A 5 -2.93 -25.63 -12.51
C ILE A 5 -2.07 -24.71 -11.66
N PHE A 6 -2.72 -23.94 -10.79
CA PHE A 6 -2.06 -23.29 -9.67
C PHE A 6 -1.71 -24.38 -8.65
N PHE A 7 -0.44 -24.56 -8.32
CA PHE A 7 -0.05 -25.30 -7.13
C PHE A 7 0.29 -24.31 -6.02
N ILE A 8 -0.51 -24.34 -4.96
CA ILE A 8 -0.10 -23.84 -3.65
C ILE A 8 0.57 -25.03 -2.95
N LEU A 9 1.89 -25.01 -2.83
CA LEU A 9 2.62 -25.98 -2.03
C LEU A 9 2.84 -25.35 -0.66
N THR A 10 2.06 -25.77 0.33
CA THR A 10 2.29 -25.43 1.73
C THR A 10 3.36 -26.35 2.29
N ALA A 11 4.51 -25.79 2.65
CA ALA A 11 5.50 -26.41 3.53
C ALA A 11 5.71 -25.47 4.71
N GLY A 12 4.87 -25.59 5.74
CA GLY A 12 4.87 -24.69 6.91
C GLY A 12 4.27 -23.31 6.63
N LEU A 13 4.82 -22.27 7.29
CA LEU A 13 4.29 -20.90 7.41
C LEU A 13 4.60 -19.93 6.24
N PHE A 14 5.17 -20.40 5.13
CA PHE A 14 5.53 -19.54 3.99
C PHE A 14 4.69 -19.86 2.75
N VAL A 15 4.04 -18.84 2.18
CA VAL A 15 3.34 -18.90 0.90
C VAL A 15 4.25 -18.29 -0.18
N PHE A 16 4.73 -19.10 -1.12
CA PHE A 16 5.54 -18.63 -2.25
C PHE A 16 4.68 -18.59 -3.52
N GLY A 17 4.51 -17.40 -4.11
CA GLY A 17 3.93 -17.25 -5.44
C GLY A 17 4.98 -17.44 -6.52
N PHE A 18 4.90 -18.52 -7.29
CA PHE A 18 5.75 -18.74 -8.47
C PHE A 18 4.91 -18.59 -9.75
N LEU A 19 5.44 -17.87 -10.74
CA LEU A 19 4.96 -17.97 -12.11
C LEU A 19 5.62 -19.21 -12.73
N VAL A 20 4.87 -20.32 -12.82
CA VAL A 20 5.34 -21.56 -13.44
C VAL A 20 4.72 -21.71 -14.82
N LEU A 21 5.55 -21.66 -15.86
CA LEU A 21 5.15 -22.02 -17.22
C LEU A 21 5.39 -23.53 -17.40
N ARG A 22 4.32 -24.30 -17.62
CA ARG A 22 4.42 -25.74 -17.91
C ARG A 22 4.37 -25.97 -19.42
N GLY A 23 5.51 -26.33 -20.01
CA GLY A 23 5.61 -26.93 -21.34
C GLY A 23 5.94 -28.43 -21.25
N PRO A 24 5.64 -29.24 -22.28
CA PRO A 24 5.94 -30.66 -22.27
C PRO A 24 7.46 -30.86 -22.41
N GLY A 25 8.16 -31.04 -21.28
CA GLY A 25 9.54 -31.52 -21.28
C GLY A 25 10.43 -31.04 -20.15
N ASP A 26 10.26 -29.82 -19.63
CA ASP A 26 11.14 -29.24 -18.61
C ASP A 26 10.41 -28.10 -17.87
N THR A 27 10.53 -28.00 -16.54
CA THR A 27 9.92 -26.90 -15.75
C THR A 27 11.02 -26.00 -15.18
N TRP A 28 10.94 -24.71 -15.44
CA TRP A 28 11.86 -23.69 -14.90
C TRP A 28 11.05 -22.61 -14.17
N ALA A 29 11.57 -22.12 -13.05
CA ALA A 29 11.00 -21.02 -12.28
C ALA A 29 12.06 -19.92 -12.09
N CYS A 30 11.69 -18.65 -12.11
CA CYS A 30 12.61 -17.54 -11.89
C CYS A 30 12.42 -16.98 -10.46
N LYS A 31 13.48 -16.94 -9.66
CA LYS A 31 13.47 -16.40 -8.28
C LYS A 31 14.67 -15.47 -8.11
N ASN A 32 14.43 -14.22 -7.71
CA ASN A 32 15.47 -13.21 -7.50
C ASN A 32 16.42 -12.99 -8.70
N GLY A 33 15.93 -13.17 -9.93
CA GLY A 33 16.74 -13.05 -11.15
C GLY A 33 17.51 -14.32 -11.54
N GLU A 34 17.40 -15.39 -10.76
CA GLU A 34 18.03 -16.69 -11.05
C GLU A 34 17.00 -17.73 -11.49
N TRP A 35 17.37 -18.56 -12.47
CA TRP A 35 16.56 -19.69 -12.92
C TRP A 35 16.75 -20.91 -12.02
N ILE A 36 15.66 -21.41 -11.45
CA ILE A 36 15.59 -22.64 -10.67
C ILE A 36 14.95 -23.73 -11.54
N LYS A 37 15.67 -24.83 -11.74
CA LYS A 37 15.22 -25.98 -12.56
C LYS A 37 14.45 -27.00 -11.73
N PHE A 38 13.35 -27.50 -12.27
CA PHE A 38 12.64 -28.67 -11.75
C PHE A 38 12.47 -29.70 -12.87
N GLY A 39 13.18 -30.83 -12.78
CA GLY A 39 13.15 -31.92 -13.77
C GLY A 39 14.53 -32.36 -14.26
N ASP A 40 14.56 -33.21 -15.29
CA ASP A 40 15.69 -34.02 -15.74
C ASP A 40 17.01 -33.21 -15.95
N LEU A 41 18.12 -33.75 -15.46
CA LEU A 41 19.33 -32.99 -15.09
C LEU A 41 20.25 -32.60 -16.26
N ASN A 42 19.98 -33.07 -17.48
CA ASN A 42 20.96 -33.03 -18.58
C ASN A 42 20.75 -31.92 -19.64
N LYS A 43 19.97 -30.89 -19.34
CA LYS A 43 19.82 -29.72 -20.23
C LYS A 43 20.23 -28.42 -19.55
N THR A 44 21.01 -27.61 -20.27
CA THR A 44 21.47 -26.28 -19.87
C THR A 44 20.32 -25.28 -19.74
N ALA A 45 20.49 -24.31 -18.84
CA ALA A 45 19.51 -23.23 -18.64
C ALA A 45 19.34 -22.40 -19.93
N PRO A 46 18.14 -21.84 -20.18
CA PRO A 46 17.94 -20.93 -21.31
C PRO A 46 18.88 -19.73 -21.21
N GLU A 47 19.53 -19.34 -22.30
CA GLU A 47 20.53 -18.26 -22.36
C GLU A 47 19.96 -16.83 -22.18
N LYS A 48 18.67 -16.66 -21.85
CA LYS A 48 18.01 -15.34 -21.80
C LYS A 48 17.31 -15.03 -20.47
N THR A 49 17.24 -13.73 -20.15
CA THR A 49 16.63 -13.11 -18.97
C THR A 49 15.09 -13.27 -18.93
N CYS A 50 14.53 -13.32 -17.72
CA CYS A 50 13.10 -13.58 -17.43
C CYS A 50 12.18 -12.48 -18.02
N GLY A 51 10.96 -12.85 -18.50
CA GLY A 51 10.01 -11.92 -19.14
C GLY A 51 8.53 -12.37 -19.10
N ILE A 52 7.61 -11.48 -19.51
CA ILE A 52 6.16 -11.79 -19.62
C ILE A 52 5.89 -12.50 -20.96
N VAL A 53 5.20 -13.64 -20.90
CA VAL A 53 4.90 -14.48 -22.07
C VAL A 53 3.39 -14.47 -22.34
N ASP A 54 2.99 -14.31 -23.61
CA ASP A 54 1.61 -14.57 -24.05
C ASP A 54 1.35 -16.08 -23.97
N THR A 55 0.53 -16.49 -23.01
CA THR A 55 0.28 -17.90 -22.71
C THR A 55 -0.64 -18.59 -23.72
N VAL A 56 -1.31 -17.83 -24.59
CA VAL A 56 -2.17 -18.37 -25.66
C VAL A 56 -1.33 -18.69 -26.88
N LYS A 57 -0.52 -17.72 -27.34
CA LYS A 57 0.25 -17.83 -28.59
C LYS A 57 1.69 -18.33 -28.43
N GLY A 58 2.22 -18.36 -27.20
CA GLY A 58 3.59 -18.82 -26.92
C GLY A 58 4.68 -17.83 -27.32
N ASN A 59 4.32 -16.59 -27.63
CA ASN A 59 5.26 -15.54 -27.99
C ASN A 59 5.71 -14.78 -26.73
N VAL A 60 7.00 -14.43 -26.69
CA VAL A 60 7.50 -13.48 -25.70
C VAL A 60 7.02 -12.10 -26.10
N LEU A 61 6.22 -11.46 -25.26
CA LEU A 61 5.59 -10.16 -25.58
C LEU A 61 6.55 -8.99 -25.38
N THR A 62 7.52 -9.13 -24.47
CA THR A 62 8.54 -8.11 -24.24
C THR A 62 9.79 -8.71 -23.59
N TYR A 63 10.94 -8.15 -23.94
CA TYR A 63 12.21 -8.33 -23.26
C TYR A 63 12.61 -7.00 -22.66
N THR A 64 12.81 -6.96 -21.35
CA THR A 64 13.44 -5.80 -20.70
C THR A 64 14.44 -6.36 -19.71
N GLU A 65 15.72 -6.02 -19.88
CA GLU A 65 16.79 -6.32 -18.93
C GLU A 65 16.47 -5.76 -17.52
N ASP A 66 15.57 -4.79 -17.43
CA ASP A 66 14.98 -4.27 -16.21
C ASP A 66 13.66 -4.95 -15.82
N PHE A 67 13.68 -6.27 -15.60
CA PHE A 67 12.63 -6.92 -14.82
C PHE A 67 12.78 -6.59 -13.32
N ARG A 68 12.86 -5.29 -12.98
CA ARG A 68 12.31 -4.81 -11.72
C ARG A 68 10.81 -4.96 -11.88
N VAL A 69 10.27 -6.12 -11.52
CA VAL A 69 8.85 -6.15 -11.16
C VAL A 69 8.68 -5.01 -10.19
N ASN A 70 7.86 -4.02 -10.55
CA ASN A 70 7.63 -2.90 -9.66
C ASN A 70 6.97 -3.50 -8.41
N CYS A 71 7.77 -3.79 -7.37
CA CYS A 71 7.31 -4.51 -6.19
C CYS A 71 6.13 -3.78 -5.54
N ARG A 72 6.02 -2.46 -5.77
CA ARG A 72 4.84 -1.66 -5.43
C ARG A 72 3.56 -2.23 -6.04
N LEU A 73 3.54 -2.60 -7.33
CA LEU A 73 2.36 -3.18 -8.00
C LEU A 73 1.97 -4.55 -7.44
N LEU A 74 2.92 -5.44 -7.15
CA LEU A 74 2.62 -6.76 -6.56
C LEU A 74 2.14 -6.67 -5.11
N ASN A 75 2.65 -5.68 -4.37
CA ASN A 75 2.34 -5.47 -2.96
C ASN A 75 1.28 -4.38 -2.74
N THR A 76 0.55 -4.01 -3.80
CA THR A 76 -0.65 -3.17 -3.71
C THR A 76 -1.87 -4.06 -3.51
N LYS A 77 -2.72 -3.74 -2.53
CA LYS A 77 -4.02 -4.38 -2.32
C LYS A 77 -5.12 -3.37 -2.58
N ARG A 78 -5.94 -3.66 -3.59
CA ARG A 78 -6.99 -2.78 -4.09
C ARG A 78 -8.36 -3.26 -3.64
N TYR A 79 -8.98 -2.47 -2.77
CA TYR A 79 -10.30 -2.69 -2.21
C TYR A 79 -11.24 -1.51 -2.44
N GLY A 80 -10.85 -0.56 -3.29
CA GLY A 80 -11.65 0.62 -3.55
C GLY A 80 -12.99 0.33 -4.25
N GLY A 81 -14.04 1.07 -3.90
CA GLY A 81 -15.34 1.02 -4.58
C GLY A 81 -16.13 -0.28 -4.33
N LYS A 82 -15.86 -0.98 -3.24
CA LYS A 82 -16.42 -2.33 -2.98
C LYS A 82 -17.61 -2.32 -2.01
N ASN A 83 -18.06 -1.15 -1.56
CA ASN A 83 -19.10 -1.01 -0.53
C ASN A 83 -18.77 -1.78 0.76
N LEU A 84 -17.50 -1.77 1.17
CA LEU A 84 -17.06 -2.44 2.39
C LEU A 84 -17.47 -1.64 3.63
N ASP A 85 -18.14 -2.30 4.56
CA ASP A 85 -18.40 -1.75 5.90
C ASP A 85 -17.24 -2.07 6.87
N GLU A 86 -16.45 -3.10 6.56
CA GLU A 86 -15.30 -3.55 7.35
C GLU A 86 -14.09 -3.90 6.46
N VAL A 87 -12.89 -3.87 7.06
CA VAL A 87 -11.66 -4.26 6.37
C VAL A 87 -11.70 -5.77 6.05
N PRO A 88 -11.37 -6.19 4.81
CA PRO A 88 -11.32 -7.61 4.46
C PRO A 88 -10.35 -8.38 5.37
N PRO A 89 -10.78 -9.47 6.04
CA PRO A 89 -9.96 -10.18 7.01
C PRO A 89 -8.63 -10.67 6.45
N GLU A 90 -8.56 -11.03 5.17
CA GLU A 90 -7.34 -11.52 4.53
C GLU A 90 -6.24 -10.46 4.51
N LEU A 91 -6.60 -9.17 4.42
CA LEU A 91 -5.63 -8.08 4.42
C LEU A 91 -4.85 -8.02 5.73
N LEU A 92 -5.48 -8.36 6.85
CA LEU A 92 -4.89 -8.29 8.20
C LEU A 92 -3.70 -9.25 8.40
N PHE A 93 -3.55 -10.23 7.50
CA PHE A 93 -2.47 -11.22 7.54
C PHE A 93 -1.40 -11.00 6.46
N MET A 94 -1.51 -9.95 5.64
CA MET A 94 -0.59 -9.70 4.51
C MET A 94 0.65 -8.90 4.93
N GLN A 95 1.64 -9.59 5.51
CA GLN A 95 2.86 -8.98 6.06
C GLN A 95 3.79 -8.30 5.03
N ASP A 96 3.56 -8.52 3.74
CA ASP A 96 4.36 -7.94 2.65
C ASP A 96 3.67 -6.76 1.94
N VAL A 97 2.49 -6.33 2.42
CA VAL A 97 1.75 -5.23 1.79
C VAL A 97 2.50 -3.90 1.93
N ILE A 98 2.55 -3.15 0.82
CA ILE A 98 3.20 -1.83 0.75
C ILE A 98 2.15 -0.74 0.55
N VAL A 99 1.14 -1.00 -0.29
CA VAL A 99 0.09 -0.05 -0.62
C VAL A 99 -1.27 -0.68 -0.35
N VAL A 100 -2.11 0.01 0.40
CA VAL A 100 -3.49 -0.39 0.67
C VAL A 100 -4.44 0.69 0.17
N GLU A 101 -5.28 0.34 -0.79
CA GLU A 101 -6.34 1.19 -1.33
C GLU A 101 -7.68 0.69 -0.79
N LEU A 102 -8.27 1.43 0.15
CA LEU A 102 -9.58 1.19 0.78
C LEU A 102 -10.58 2.33 0.47
N ASN A 103 -10.27 3.16 -0.51
CA ASN A 103 -11.05 4.32 -0.91
C ASN A 103 -12.47 3.97 -1.41
N ASP A 104 -13.41 4.90 -1.39
CA ASP A 104 -14.79 4.70 -1.90
C ASP A 104 -15.50 3.48 -1.25
N ASN A 105 -15.51 3.43 0.07
CA ASN A 105 -16.20 2.40 0.84
C ASN A 105 -17.07 3.03 1.94
N ARG A 106 -17.52 2.24 2.91
CA ARG A 106 -18.35 2.68 4.05
C ARG A 106 -17.64 2.43 5.38
N LEU A 107 -16.30 2.39 5.35
CA LEU A 107 -15.50 2.12 6.54
C LEU A 107 -15.64 3.27 7.52
N SER A 108 -15.91 2.94 8.77
CA SER A 108 -15.97 3.91 9.88
C SER A 108 -14.87 3.68 10.92
N SER A 109 -14.15 2.56 10.84
CA SER A 109 -13.05 2.20 11.74
C SER A 109 -12.06 1.25 11.06
N LEU A 110 -10.89 1.07 11.67
CA LEU A 110 -9.91 0.04 11.30
C LEU A 110 -9.65 -0.84 12.54
N PRO A 111 -9.61 -2.18 12.39
CA PRO A 111 -9.35 -3.09 13.50
C PRO A 111 -7.89 -2.96 13.99
N LYS A 112 -7.63 -3.28 15.26
CA LYS A 112 -6.29 -3.16 15.86
C LYS A 112 -5.22 -3.95 15.08
N GLU A 113 -5.59 -5.08 14.50
CA GLU A 113 -4.72 -5.96 13.71
C GLU A 113 -4.23 -5.27 12.43
N PHE A 114 -4.96 -4.27 11.93
CA PHE A 114 -4.57 -3.49 10.74
C PHE A 114 -3.23 -2.77 10.94
N PHE A 115 -2.93 -2.37 12.18
CA PHE A 115 -1.70 -1.63 12.50
C PHE A 115 -0.47 -2.55 12.63
N ALA A 116 -0.64 -3.86 12.50
CA ALA A 116 0.47 -4.83 12.41
C ALA A 116 1.08 -4.92 10.99
N LEU A 117 0.56 -4.15 10.01
CA LEU A 117 1.07 -4.12 8.64
C LEU A 117 2.34 -3.25 8.53
N GLU A 118 3.43 -3.68 9.17
CA GLU A 118 4.65 -2.89 9.39
C GLU A 118 5.32 -2.38 8.10
N LYS A 119 5.16 -3.09 6.97
CA LYS A 119 5.77 -2.70 5.68
C LYS A 119 4.95 -1.69 4.89
N MET A 120 3.75 -1.36 5.34
CA MET A 120 2.86 -0.44 4.62
C MET A 120 3.47 0.97 4.57
N ARG A 121 3.43 1.56 3.38
CA ARG A 121 3.93 2.90 3.08
C ARG A 121 2.84 3.84 2.60
N GLU A 122 1.78 3.31 2.02
CA GLU A 122 0.70 4.11 1.48
C GLU A 122 -0.64 3.54 1.86
N LEU A 123 -1.49 4.40 2.38
CA LEU A 123 -2.83 4.07 2.83
C LEU A 123 -3.81 5.10 2.26
N TYR A 124 -4.78 4.63 1.50
CA TYR A 124 -5.86 5.44 0.93
C TYR A 124 -7.19 5.03 1.57
N LEU A 125 -7.77 5.95 2.33
CA LEU A 125 -9.04 5.85 3.06
C LEU A 125 -10.04 6.91 2.59
N ASP A 126 -9.76 7.60 1.49
CA ASP A 126 -10.64 8.65 0.99
C ASP A 126 -12.04 8.13 0.65
N HIS A 127 -13.05 9.00 0.74
CA HIS A 127 -14.45 8.63 0.47
C HIS A 127 -14.94 7.45 1.32
N ASN A 128 -14.84 7.61 2.64
CA ASN A 128 -15.34 6.66 3.65
C ASN A 128 -16.19 7.41 4.71
N GLU A 129 -16.46 6.77 5.85
CA GLU A 129 -17.32 7.30 6.91
C GLU A 129 -16.58 7.50 8.24
N PHE A 130 -15.25 7.67 8.21
CA PHE A 130 -14.46 7.89 9.42
C PHE A 130 -14.85 9.20 10.12
N VAL A 131 -15.15 9.11 11.40
CA VAL A 131 -15.41 10.27 12.29
C VAL A 131 -14.15 10.65 13.09
N GLU A 132 -13.28 9.68 13.32
CA GLU A 132 -11.95 9.83 13.90
C GLU A 132 -11.01 8.81 13.25
N LEU A 133 -9.72 9.13 13.21
CA LEU A 133 -8.70 8.13 12.89
C LEU A 133 -8.26 7.41 14.17
N PRO A 134 -8.06 6.08 14.12
CA PRO A 134 -7.67 5.29 15.29
C PRO A 134 -6.24 5.61 15.76
N ALA A 135 -6.02 5.62 17.09
CA ALA A 135 -4.71 5.88 17.68
C ALA A 135 -3.60 4.91 17.21
N GLY A 136 -3.97 3.67 16.85
CA GLY A 136 -3.05 2.68 16.29
C GLY A 136 -2.41 3.10 14.95
N LEU A 137 -2.94 4.13 14.29
CA LEU A 137 -2.34 4.70 13.08
C LEU A 137 -0.86 5.05 13.30
N GLY A 138 -0.49 5.54 14.49
CA GLY A 138 0.89 5.90 14.83
C GLY A 138 1.86 4.71 14.90
N ASP A 139 1.37 3.47 14.89
CA ASP A 139 2.21 2.26 14.88
C ASP A 139 2.69 1.90 13.45
N LEU A 140 2.09 2.52 12.42
CA LEU A 140 2.50 2.39 11.02
C LEU A 140 3.74 3.23 10.70
N SER A 141 4.84 2.95 11.39
CA SER A 141 6.10 3.73 11.36
C SER A 141 6.75 3.90 9.97
N ASN A 142 6.34 3.10 8.99
CA ASN A 142 6.80 3.18 7.60
C ASN A 142 5.86 3.97 6.67
N LEU A 143 4.76 4.51 7.17
CA LEU A 143 3.79 5.23 6.36
C LEU A 143 4.38 6.54 5.82
N GLU A 144 4.32 6.69 4.49
CA GLU A 144 4.84 7.84 3.73
C GLU A 144 3.70 8.66 3.12
N VAL A 145 2.58 8.02 2.79
CA VAL A 145 1.38 8.66 2.22
C VAL A 145 0.15 8.19 2.97
N LEU A 146 -0.65 9.15 3.42
CA LEU A 146 -1.99 8.92 3.94
C LEU A 146 -2.97 9.83 3.21
N ASP A 147 -3.99 9.24 2.61
CA ASP A 147 -5.16 9.95 2.12
C ASP A 147 -6.36 9.57 2.99
N ALA A 148 -6.90 10.53 3.73
CA ALA A 148 -8.12 10.38 4.51
C ALA A 148 -9.11 11.52 4.19
N SER A 149 -9.01 12.05 2.96
CA SER A 149 -9.91 13.08 2.47
C SER A 149 -11.36 12.57 2.33
N HIS A 150 -12.33 13.47 2.19
CA HIS A 150 -13.73 13.09 1.96
C HIS A 150 -14.29 12.10 3.00
N ASN A 151 -14.03 12.37 4.28
CA ASN A 151 -14.56 11.63 5.42
C ASN A 151 -15.40 12.58 6.30
N ARG A 152 -15.66 12.21 7.55
CA ARG A 152 -16.38 13.03 8.54
C ARG A 152 -15.51 13.32 9.77
N LEU A 153 -14.18 13.38 9.57
CA LEU A 153 -13.21 13.48 10.65
C LEU A 153 -13.42 14.77 11.44
N LYS A 154 -13.59 14.65 12.75
CA LYS A 154 -13.68 15.81 13.67
C LYS A 154 -12.37 16.07 14.40
N THR A 155 -11.56 15.04 14.58
CA THR A 155 -10.28 15.08 15.26
C THR A 155 -9.28 14.16 14.55
N ILE A 156 -8.00 14.41 14.80
CA ILE A 156 -6.89 13.53 14.44
C ILE A 156 -6.23 13.05 15.74
N PRO A 157 -5.90 11.76 15.89
CA PRO A 157 -5.24 11.25 17.09
C PRO A 157 -3.84 11.86 17.23
N LYS A 158 -3.41 12.15 18.46
CA LYS A 158 -2.06 12.65 18.74
C LYS A 158 -0.96 11.73 18.23
N GLU A 159 -1.25 10.44 18.11
CA GLU A 159 -0.34 9.42 17.59
C GLU A 159 0.06 9.67 16.13
N ILE A 160 -0.64 10.53 15.39
CA ILE A 160 -0.20 11.00 14.07
C ILE A 160 1.24 11.54 14.10
N GLY A 161 1.65 12.17 15.21
CA GLY A 161 3.00 12.69 15.40
C GLY A 161 4.10 11.63 15.46
N LYS A 162 3.75 10.33 15.57
CA LYS A 162 4.70 9.22 15.48
C LYS A 162 5.08 8.87 14.05
N LEU A 163 4.31 9.32 13.04
CA LEU A 163 4.52 9.01 11.63
C LEU A 163 5.66 9.83 11.01
N THR A 164 6.87 9.69 11.54
CA THR A 164 8.07 10.47 11.17
C THR A 164 8.53 10.29 9.72
N LYS A 165 7.96 9.33 8.97
CA LYS A 165 8.21 9.14 7.53
C LYS A 165 7.11 9.71 6.64
N LEU A 166 6.03 10.26 7.21
CA LEU A 166 4.90 10.78 6.45
C LEU A 166 5.34 12.01 5.66
N ARG A 167 5.15 11.95 4.34
CA ARG A 167 5.54 12.99 3.37
C ARG A 167 4.32 13.66 2.75
N LYS A 168 3.23 12.92 2.53
CA LYS A 168 1.98 13.45 2.01
C LYS A 168 0.84 13.04 2.95
N LEU A 169 0.06 14.03 3.35
CA LEU A 169 -1.15 13.85 4.12
C LEU A 169 -2.29 14.65 3.47
N ASP A 170 -3.38 13.97 3.14
CA ASP A 170 -4.60 14.60 2.65
C ASP A 170 -5.72 14.40 3.69
N LEU A 171 -6.20 15.49 4.24
CA LEU A 171 -7.31 15.57 5.20
C LEU A 171 -8.43 16.45 4.66
N SER A 172 -8.39 16.80 3.37
CA SER A 172 -9.37 17.70 2.76
C SER A 172 -10.80 17.16 2.88
N ARG A 173 -11.77 18.06 2.93
CA ARG A 173 -13.21 17.76 2.96
C ARG A 173 -13.58 16.83 4.12
N ASN A 174 -13.24 17.30 5.31
CA ASN A 174 -13.60 16.70 6.60
C ASN A 174 -14.29 17.78 7.48
N ASN A 175 -14.40 17.54 8.78
CA ASN A 175 -14.99 18.47 9.75
C ASN A 175 -13.99 18.87 10.85
N LEU A 176 -12.70 18.94 10.51
CA LEU A 176 -11.64 19.28 11.45
C LEU A 176 -11.68 20.78 11.78
N LYS A 177 -11.45 21.09 13.06
CA LYS A 177 -11.33 22.47 13.55
C LYS A 177 -9.93 22.79 14.07
N GLU A 178 -9.23 21.76 14.50
CA GLU A 178 -7.89 21.85 15.09
C GLU A 178 -7.08 20.60 14.74
N LEU A 179 -5.78 20.69 14.95
CA LEU A 179 -4.85 19.57 14.89
C LEU A 179 -4.20 19.42 16.27
N PRO A 180 -3.91 18.20 16.74
CA PRO A 180 -3.24 18.01 18.02
C PRO A 180 -1.85 18.64 18.00
N GLU A 181 -1.32 19.09 19.16
CA GLU A 181 0.03 19.67 19.23
C GLU A 181 1.12 18.71 18.71
N GLU A 182 0.91 17.41 18.88
CA GLU A 182 1.80 16.38 18.36
C GLU A 182 1.88 16.37 16.82
N PHE A 183 0.90 16.93 16.10
CA PHE A 183 0.95 17.06 14.64
C PHE A 183 2.19 17.82 14.18
N TYR A 184 2.62 18.83 14.93
CA TYR A 184 3.77 19.67 14.56
C TYR A 184 5.11 18.92 14.65
N SER A 185 5.15 17.70 15.20
CA SER A 185 6.35 16.84 15.10
C SER A 185 6.66 16.44 13.66
N LEU A 186 5.66 16.49 12.76
CA LEU A 186 5.78 16.14 11.35
C LEU A 186 6.44 17.23 10.49
N LYS A 187 6.78 18.40 11.07
CA LYS A 187 7.36 19.56 10.34
C LYS A 187 8.58 19.23 9.47
N ASP A 188 9.39 18.26 9.88
CA ASP A 188 10.61 17.90 9.16
C ASP A 188 10.35 16.87 8.05
N SER A 189 9.34 16.01 8.22
CA SER A 189 9.02 14.93 7.29
C SER A 189 7.96 15.33 6.25
N LEU A 190 6.92 16.06 6.67
CA LEU A 190 5.74 16.34 5.86
C LEU A 190 6.04 17.38 4.79
N LYS A 191 5.81 17.03 3.53
CA LYS A 191 6.08 17.89 2.37
C LYS A 191 4.82 18.46 1.76
N LYS A 192 3.71 17.73 1.88
CA LYS A 192 2.41 18.15 1.36
C LYS A 192 1.33 17.86 2.39
N LEU A 193 0.55 18.88 2.69
CA LEU A 193 -0.63 18.81 3.52
C LEU A 193 -1.80 19.44 2.75
N ASP A 194 -2.91 18.72 2.64
CA ASP A 194 -4.16 19.28 2.15
C ASP A 194 -5.20 19.25 3.26
N ILE A 195 -5.76 20.41 3.59
CA ILE A 195 -6.80 20.59 4.60
C ILE A 195 -8.01 21.35 4.05
N VAL A 196 -8.09 21.53 2.72
CA VAL A 196 -9.17 22.28 2.05
C VAL A 196 -10.52 21.75 2.47
N GLY A 197 -11.47 22.64 2.75
CA GLY A 197 -12.85 22.25 3.07
C GLY A 197 -13.01 21.59 4.44
N ASN A 198 -12.18 21.99 5.40
CA ASN A 198 -12.40 21.80 6.84
C ASN A 198 -12.89 23.12 7.48
N ASP A 199 -13.04 23.14 8.80
CA ASP A 199 -13.57 24.27 9.59
C ASP A 199 -12.51 24.84 10.53
N PHE A 200 -11.31 25.09 9.98
CA PHE A 200 -10.20 25.69 10.73
C PHE A 200 -10.37 27.20 10.87
N ASP A 201 -10.12 27.72 12.08
CA ASP A 201 -9.99 29.16 12.30
C ASP A 201 -8.75 29.71 11.57
N VAL A 202 -8.85 30.95 11.09
CA VAL A 202 -7.77 31.67 10.42
C VAL A 202 -6.50 31.70 11.27
N ASP A 203 -6.63 31.86 12.59
CA ASP A 203 -5.48 31.88 13.49
C ASP A 203 -4.71 30.54 13.48
N ILE A 204 -5.43 29.42 13.34
CA ILE A 204 -4.82 28.09 13.24
C ILE A 204 -4.11 27.92 11.90
N LEU A 205 -4.68 28.44 10.81
CA LEU A 205 -4.05 28.38 9.49
C LEU A 205 -2.74 29.17 9.44
N VAL A 206 -2.71 30.34 10.08
CA VAL A 206 -1.48 31.14 10.22
C VAL A 206 -0.44 30.39 11.05
N ALA A 207 -0.83 29.85 12.21
CA ALA A 207 0.07 29.07 13.06
C ALA A 207 0.64 27.84 12.35
N LEU A 208 -0.16 27.16 11.51
CA LEU A 208 0.28 26.04 10.70
C LEU A 208 1.38 26.45 9.71
N GLN A 209 1.18 27.56 9.01
CA GLN A 209 2.18 28.08 8.05
C GLN A 209 3.49 28.48 8.74
N GLU A 210 3.41 29.07 9.94
CA GLU A 210 4.58 29.47 10.74
C GLU A 210 5.33 28.26 11.32
N LYS A 211 4.61 27.29 11.88
CA LYS A 211 5.21 26.10 12.51
C LYS A 211 5.74 25.10 11.48
N MET A 212 5.22 25.09 10.25
CA MET A 212 5.58 24.13 9.19
C MET A 212 5.97 24.84 7.87
N PRO A 213 7.00 25.70 7.87
CA PRO A 213 7.33 26.57 6.73
C PRO A 213 7.86 25.81 5.50
N ASN A 214 8.30 24.56 5.68
CA ASN A 214 8.82 23.70 4.61
C ASN A 214 7.76 22.74 4.03
N THR A 215 6.52 22.82 4.51
CA THR A 215 5.40 22.01 4.04
C THR A 215 4.58 22.84 3.07
N SER A 216 4.28 22.28 1.89
CA SER A 216 3.28 22.86 0.98
C SER A 216 1.90 22.57 1.56
N ILE A 217 1.23 23.60 2.09
CA ILE A 217 -0.10 23.48 2.69
C ILE A 217 -1.15 24.04 1.73
N ASN A 218 -2.22 23.27 1.50
CA ASN A 218 -3.40 23.69 0.76
C ASN A 218 -4.55 23.96 1.76
N PHE A 219 -5.08 25.18 1.73
CA PHE A 219 -6.08 25.71 2.67
C PHE A 219 -7.46 25.83 2.03
#